data_AF-A0A920R0I2-F1
#
_entry.id   AF-A0A920R0I2-F1
#
_cell.length_a   1.000
_cell.length_b   1.000
_cell.length_c   1.000
_cell.angle_alpha   90.00
_cell.angle_beta   90.00
_cell.angle_gamma   90.00
#
_symmetry.space_group_name_H-M   'P 1'
#
loop_
_entity.id
_entity.type
_entity.pdbx_description
1 polymer ?
#
loop_
_entity_poly.entity_id
_entity_poly.type
_entity_poly.pdbx_seq_one_letter_code
_entity_poly.pdbx_strand_id
1 'polypeptide(L)'
;MLDRHPKIRPFKQEPQVQSSISDGATLTLFSGDKLIGGPQAGLIAGEQKWIDLVSKHPLARAVRIDKVALSAISATLVSYLTGTHEKEIPIWTMIALSESNLADRSENWRSKTGQEPLRGLDQRLEEDHCQGRHYQHRSYL
;
A
#
# COMPACT_ATOMS: atom_id res chain seq x y z
N MET A 1 -5.39 -13.10 -1.74
CA MET A 1 -6.44 -12.50 -0.87
C MET A 1 -6.90 -11.13 -1.36
N LEU A 2 -6.09 -10.43 -2.16
CA LEU A 2 -6.40 -9.12 -2.76
C LEU A 2 -7.07 -9.19 -4.15
N ASP A 3 -7.42 -10.38 -4.63
CA ASP A 3 -7.83 -10.60 -6.04
C ASP A 3 -9.35 -10.58 -6.28
N ARG A 4 -10.15 -10.12 -5.30
CA ARG A 4 -11.62 -10.21 -5.36
C ARG A 4 -12.37 -8.89 -5.51
N HIS A 5 -11.70 -7.74 -5.65
CA HIS A 5 -12.42 -6.47 -5.84
C HIS A 5 -12.35 -5.94 -7.28
N PRO A 6 -13.48 -5.92 -8.03
CA PRO A 6 -13.51 -5.60 -9.45
C PRO A 6 -13.14 -4.14 -9.77
N LYS A 7 -13.19 -3.23 -8.77
CA LYS A 7 -12.96 -1.79 -8.94
C LYS A 7 -11.58 -1.29 -8.49
N ILE A 8 -10.79 -2.13 -7.83
CA ILE A 8 -9.48 -1.74 -7.27
C ILE A 8 -8.44 -2.71 -7.84
N ARG A 9 -8.10 -2.54 -9.13
CA ARG A 9 -6.92 -3.18 -9.76
C ARG A 9 -5.78 -2.20 -10.05
N PRO A 10 -5.34 -1.32 -9.12
CA PRO A 10 -4.32 -0.33 -9.43
C PRO A 10 -2.92 -0.94 -9.61
N PHE A 11 -2.66 -2.15 -9.11
CA PHE A 11 -1.29 -2.68 -9.02
C PHE A 11 -1.10 -4.02 -9.75
N LYS A 12 -1.45 -4.08 -11.04
CA LYS A 12 -1.24 -5.28 -11.89
C LYS A 12 0.21 -5.81 -11.91
N GLN A 13 1.18 -5.00 -11.50
CA GLN A 13 2.60 -5.33 -11.49
C GLN A 13 3.18 -5.52 -10.08
N GLU A 14 2.43 -5.23 -9.02
CA GLU A 14 2.97 -5.37 -7.66
C GLU A 14 2.81 -6.83 -7.20
N PRO A 15 3.93 -7.54 -6.91
CA PRO A 15 3.86 -8.93 -6.50
C PRO A 15 3.14 -9.05 -5.17
N GLN A 16 2.12 -9.90 -5.13
CA GLN A 16 1.46 -10.25 -3.89
C GLN A 16 2.35 -11.19 -3.08
N VAL A 17 2.16 -11.20 -1.76
CA VAL A 17 2.85 -12.17 -0.89
C VAL A 17 2.51 -13.60 -1.32
N GLN A 18 1.24 -13.86 -1.66
CA GLN A 18 0.79 -15.17 -2.10
C GLN A 18 1.38 -15.57 -3.46
N SER A 19 1.51 -14.62 -4.40
CA SER A 19 2.11 -14.92 -5.70
C SER A 19 3.60 -15.20 -5.56
N SER A 20 4.30 -14.43 -4.73
CA SER A 20 5.73 -14.66 -4.45
C SER A 20 5.97 -16.08 -3.92
N ILE A 21 5.13 -16.54 -2.99
CA ILE A 21 5.20 -17.91 -2.46
C ILE A 21 4.85 -18.95 -3.55
N SER A 22 3.80 -18.73 -4.35
CA SER A 22 3.44 -19.67 -5.42
C SER A 22 4.49 -19.78 -6.52
N ASP A 23 5.23 -18.70 -6.75
CA ASP A 23 6.32 -18.62 -7.73
C ASP A 23 7.62 -19.28 -7.22
N GLY A 24 7.60 -19.85 -6.01
CA GLY A 24 8.69 -20.63 -5.44
C GLY A 24 9.55 -19.89 -4.42
N ALA A 25 9.16 -18.69 -3.98
CA ALA A 25 9.88 -18.02 -2.90
C ALA A 25 9.79 -18.82 -1.60
N THR A 26 10.94 -19.24 -1.09
CA THR A 26 11.09 -19.96 0.17
C THR A 26 10.63 -19.14 1.39
N LEU A 27 10.96 -17.85 1.37
CA LEU A 27 10.53 -16.83 2.32
C LEU A 27 10.20 -15.56 1.55
N THR A 28 9.15 -14.86 1.98
CA THR A 28 8.75 -13.54 1.49
C THR A 28 8.72 -12.59 2.68
N LEU A 29 9.38 -11.44 2.53
CA LEU A 29 9.44 -10.40 3.54
C LEU A 29 8.74 -9.15 3.02
N PHE A 30 7.94 -8.50 3.86
CA PHE A 30 7.14 -7.35 3.46
C PHE A 30 6.83 -6.44 4.65
N SER A 31 6.47 -5.19 4.35
CA SER A 31 6.16 -4.18 5.36
C SER A 31 4.65 -4.18 5.67
N GLY A 32 4.30 -4.07 6.95
CA GLY A 32 2.91 -4.00 7.42
C GLY A 32 2.22 -2.65 7.20
N ASP A 33 2.99 -1.57 7.06
CA ASP A 33 2.52 -0.18 6.93
C ASP A 33 2.39 0.33 5.49
N LYS A 34 2.65 -0.52 4.50
CA LYS A 34 2.44 -0.22 3.08
C LYS A 34 1.01 -0.57 2.66
N LEU A 35 0.84 -1.39 1.63
CA LEU A 35 -0.47 -1.79 1.11
C LEU A 35 -1.30 -2.62 2.11
N ILE A 36 -0.68 -3.21 3.13
CA ILE A 36 -1.41 -3.84 4.23
C ILE A 36 -2.15 -2.79 5.06
N GLY A 37 -1.63 -1.57 5.16
CA GLY A 37 -2.25 -0.44 5.86
C GLY A 37 -2.30 -0.59 7.39
N GLY A 38 -1.44 -1.45 7.95
CA GLY A 38 -1.25 -1.62 9.39
C GLY A 38 -0.17 -0.67 9.97
N PRO A 39 0.28 -0.91 11.21
CA PRO A 39 1.41 -0.18 11.78
C PRO A 39 2.74 -0.60 11.15
N GLN A 40 3.81 0.15 11.43
CA GLN A 40 5.17 -0.21 11.02
C GLN A 40 5.56 -1.59 11.60
N ALA A 41 5.72 -2.57 10.71
CA ALA A 41 6.06 -3.93 11.05
C ALA A 41 6.79 -4.61 9.89
N GLY A 42 7.77 -5.46 10.20
CA GLY A 42 8.34 -6.41 9.25
C GLY A 42 7.62 -7.75 9.38
N LEU A 43 7.02 -8.22 8.30
CA LEU A 43 6.30 -9.50 8.24
C LEU A 43 7.10 -10.49 7.38
N ILE A 44 7.12 -11.74 7.82
CA ILE A 44 7.80 -12.85 7.14
C ILE A 44 6.77 -13.96 6.92
N ALA A 45 6.66 -14.45 5.69
CA ALA A 45 5.81 -15.59 5.34
C ALA A 45 6.58 -16.58 4.47
N GLY A 46 6.31 -17.88 4.60
CA GLY A 46 6.99 -18.93 3.84
C GLY A 46 7.01 -20.26 4.59
N GLU A 47 7.97 -21.13 4.30
CA GLU A 47 8.01 -22.45 4.92
C GLU A 47 8.42 -22.38 6.41
N GLN A 48 7.75 -23.18 7.24
CA GLN A 48 7.95 -23.21 8.69
C GLN A 48 9.42 -23.44 9.09
N LYS A 49 10.12 -24.37 8.41
CA LYS A 49 11.52 -24.70 8.72
C LYS A 49 12.46 -23.50 8.67
N TRP A 50 12.20 -22.55 7.76
CA TRP A 50 13.00 -21.34 7.59
C TRP A 50 12.56 -20.22 8.53
N ILE A 51 11.25 -20.11 8.79
CA ILE A 51 10.73 -19.18 9.81
C ILE A 51 11.30 -19.52 11.20
N ASP A 52 11.36 -20.81 11.55
CA ASP A 52 11.92 -21.28 12.82
C ASP A 52 13.42 -20.96 12.93
N LEU A 53 14.15 -21.08 11.83
CA LEU A 53 15.57 -20.75 11.77
C LEU A 53 15.80 -19.25 12.01
N VAL A 54 15.04 -18.38 11.31
CA VAL A 54 15.12 -16.92 11.48
C VAL A 54 14.71 -16.50 12.90
N SER A 55 13.67 -17.13 13.46
CA SER A 55 13.14 -16.79 14.79
C SER A 55 14.12 -17.14 15.92
N LYS A 56 15.03 -18.09 15.71
CA LYS A 56 16.07 -18.48 16.67
C LYS A 56 17.34 -17.62 16.58
N HIS A 57 17.47 -16.78 15.55
CA HIS A 57 18.67 -15.96 15.37
C HIS A 57 18.79 -14.91 16.49
N PRO A 58 19.98 -14.62 17.04
CA PRO A 58 20.14 -13.63 18.12
C PRO A 58 19.58 -12.24 17.80
N LEU A 59 19.64 -11.82 16.52
CA LEU A 59 19.06 -10.56 16.06
C LEU A 59 17.53 -10.50 16.21
N ALA A 60 16.82 -11.63 16.22
CA ALA A 60 15.37 -11.67 16.38
C ALA A 60 14.91 -10.99 17.67
N ARG A 61 15.74 -11.03 18.74
CA ARG A 61 15.46 -10.33 19.99
C ARG A 61 15.61 -8.82 19.88
N ALA A 62 16.55 -8.34 19.06
CA ALA A 62 16.81 -6.93 18.84
C ALA A 62 15.74 -6.29 17.94
N VAL A 63 15.25 -7.01 16.94
CA VAL A 63 14.21 -6.55 16.00
C VAL A 63 12.78 -6.92 16.44
N ARG A 64 12.61 -7.37 17.70
CA ARG A 64 11.32 -7.83 18.20
C ARG A 64 10.31 -6.67 18.25
N ILE A 65 9.16 -6.88 17.61
CA ILE A 65 8.03 -5.96 17.62
C ILE A 65 7.54 -5.68 19.05
N ASP A 66 7.11 -4.45 19.32
CA ASP A 66 6.51 -4.08 20.60
C ASP A 66 5.05 -4.54 20.72
N LYS A 67 4.49 -4.49 21.94
CA LYS A 67 3.15 -4.99 22.25
C LYS A 67 2.04 -4.20 21.54
N VAL A 68 2.22 -2.90 21.33
CA VAL A 68 1.22 -2.05 20.70
C VAL A 68 1.20 -2.33 19.21
N ALA A 69 2.36 -2.33 18.55
CA ALA A 69 2.45 -2.67 17.13
C ALA A 69 1.98 -4.09 16.84
N LEU A 70 2.27 -5.07 17.72
CA LEU A 70 1.76 -6.43 17.60
C LEU A 70 0.23 -6.49 17.68
N SER A 71 -0.38 -5.76 18.62
CA SER A 71 -1.84 -5.70 18.75
C SER A 71 -2.48 -5.05 17.53
N ALA A 72 -1.91 -3.95 17.05
CA ALA A 72 -2.42 -3.21 15.91
C ALA A 72 -2.31 -4.02 14.61
N ILE A 73 -1.16 -4.65 14.32
CA ILE A 73 -1.02 -5.48 13.12
C ILE A 73 -1.92 -6.72 13.18
N SER A 74 -2.16 -7.29 14.36
CA SER A 74 -3.11 -8.39 14.54
C SER A 74 -4.53 -7.97 14.18
N ALA A 75 -4.99 -6.80 14.65
CA ALA A 75 -6.30 -6.25 14.29
C ALA A 75 -6.42 -5.99 12.78
N THR A 76 -5.37 -5.43 12.17
CA THR A 76 -5.30 -5.24 10.72
C THR A 76 -5.48 -6.58 9.97
N LEU A 77 -4.73 -7.62 10.36
CA LEU A 77 -4.83 -8.93 9.73
C LEU A 77 -6.19 -9.61 9.95
N VAL A 78 -6.80 -9.44 11.13
CA VAL A 78 -8.17 -9.89 11.39
C VAL A 78 -9.16 -9.23 10.43
N SER A 79 -9.05 -7.92 10.20
CA SER A 79 -9.89 -7.19 9.25
C SER A 79 -9.79 -7.73 7.80
N TYR A 80 -8.60 -8.19 7.39
CA TYR A 80 -8.45 -8.93 6.14
C TYR A 80 -9.22 -10.25 6.21
N LEU A 81 -9.00 -11.06 7.25
CA LEU A 81 -9.62 -12.38 7.42
C LEU A 81 -11.16 -12.32 7.44
N THR A 82 -11.74 -11.28 8.03
CA THR A 82 -13.19 -11.04 8.10
C THR A 82 -13.76 -10.36 6.86
N GLY A 83 -12.91 -9.91 5.93
CA GLY A 83 -13.33 -9.22 4.70
C GLY A 83 -13.81 -7.78 4.94
N THR A 84 -13.50 -7.17 6.09
CA THR A 84 -13.90 -5.80 6.44
C THR A 84 -12.83 -4.74 6.11
N HIS A 85 -11.63 -5.19 5.74
CA HIS A 85 -10.44 -4.35 5.47
C HIS A 85 -10.67 -3.16 4.54
N GLU A 86 -11.46 -3.29 3.47
CA GLU A 86 -11.69 -2.19 2.52
C GLU A 86 -12.39 -0.98 3.16
N LYS A 87 -13.15 -1.21 4.24
CA LYS A 87 -13.86 -0.15 4.97
C LYS A 87 -13.11 0.31 6.21
N GLU A 88 -12.43 -0.62 6.88
CA GLU A 88 -11.79 -0.38 8.18
C GLU A 88 -10.37 0.16 8.06
N ILE A 89 -9.64 -0.18 6.99
CA ILE A 89 -8.24 0.24 6.82
C ILE A 89 -8.19 1.51 5.94
N PRO A 90 -7.64 2.62 6.43
CA PRO A 90 -7.68 3.91 5.73
C PRO A 90 -7.10 3.90 4.32
N ILE A 91 -6.03 3.13 4.08
CA ILE A 91 -5.36 3.11 2.79
C ILE A 91 -6.29 2.64 1.66
N TRP A 92 -7.19 1.68 1.93
CA TRP A 92 -8.14 1.20 0.93
C TRP A 92 -9.20 2.25 0.60
N THR A 93 -9.75 2.92 1.61
CA THR A 93 -10.66 4.05 1.42
C THR A 93 -10.02 5.18 0.63
N MET A 94 -8.73 5.44 0.85
CA MET A 94 -7.97 6.49 0.15
C MET A 94 -7.67 6.11 -1.31
N ILE A 95 -7.23 4.87 -1.57
CA ILE A 95 -6.95 4.38 -2.93
C ILE A 95 -8.23 4.26 -3.76
N ALA A 96 -9.35 3.89 -3.14
CA ALA A 96 -10.64 3.75 -3.80
C ALA A 96 -11.36 5.08 -4.04
N LEU A 97 -10.79 6.21 -3.63
CA LEU A 97 -11.43 7.52 -3.71
C LEU A 97 -11.55 7.97 -5.19
N SER A 98 -12.72 8.50 -5.57
CA SER A 98 -12.94 8.96 -6.95
C SER A 98 -12.23 10.29 -7.24
N GLU A 99 -11.96 10.55 -8.52
CA GLU A 99 -11.39 11.83 -8.98
C GLU A 99 -12.26 13.03 -8.59
N SER A 100 -13.60 12.90 -8.68
CA SER A 100 -14.52 13.93 -8.23
C SER A 100 -14.36 14.22 -6.74
N ASN A 101 -14.23 13.20 -5.89
CA ASN A 101 -14.02 13.42 -4.46
C ASN A 101 -12.66 14.05 -4.15
N LEU A 102 -11.63 13.77 -4.96
CA LEU A 102 -10.34 14.45 -4.87
C LEU A 102 -10.47 15.92 -5.30
N ALA A 103 -11.20 16.22 -6.37
CA ALA A 103 -11.47 17.57 -6.84
C ALA A 103 -12.23 18.38 -5.78
N ASP A 104 -13.32 17.84 -5.23
CA ASP A 104 -14.10 18.48 -4.17
C ASP A 104 -13.25 18.79 -2.93
N ARG A 105 -12.39 17.84 -2.54
CA ARG A 105 -11.46 18.02 -1.43
C ARG A 105 -10.47 19.14 -1.74
N SER A 106 -9.90 19.16 -2.94
CA SER A 106 -8.96 20.21 -3.35
C SER A 106 -9.61 21.60 -3.34
N GLU A 107 -10.86 21.71 -3.78
CA GLU A 107 -11.61 22.97 -3.81
C GLU A 107 -11.94 23.48 -2.39
N ASN A 108 -12.29 22.57 -1.49
CA ASN A 108 -12.51 22.89 -0.08
C ASN A 108 -11.24 23.46 0.58
N TRP A 109 -10.07 22.89 0.25
CA TRP A 109 -8.79 23.44 0.72
C TRP A 109 -8.49 24.80 0.09
N ARG A 110 -8.76 24.98 -1.20
CA ARG A 110 -8.59 26.26 -1.92
C ARG A 110 -9.39 27.39 -1.26
N SER A 111 -10.70 27.17 -1.08
CA SER A 111 -11.61 28.16 -0.48
C SER A 111 -11.20 28.58 0.94
N LYS A 112 -10.60 27.67 1.73
CA LYS A 112 -10.17 27.95 3.10
C LYS A 112 -8.79 28.62 3.20
N THR A 113 -7.90 28.35 2.26
CA THR A 113 -6.52 28.85 2.30
C THR A 113 -6.34 30.14 1.49
N GLY A 114 -7.31 30.49 0.63
CA GLY A 114 -7.24 31.67 -0.22
C GLY A 114 -6.14 31.61 -1.28
N GLN A 115 -5.61 30.41 -1.57
CA GLN A 115 -4.58 30.24 -2.59
C GLN A 115 -5.21 30.19 -3.99
N GLU A 116 -4.63 30.93 -4.92
CA GLU A 116 -4.94 30.82 -6.34
C GLU A 116 -4.49 29.45 -6.88
N PRO A 117 -5.16 28.90 -7.92
CA PRO A 117 -4.72 27.68 -8.57
C PRO A 117 -3.25 27.78 -8.99
N LEU A 118 -2.46 26.74 -8.73
CA LEU A 118 -1.08 26.68 -9.20
C LEU A 118 -1.08 26.84 -10.72
N ARG A 119 -0.56 27.98 -11.21
CA ARG A 119 -0.43 28.27 -12.65
C ARG A 119 0.33 27.10 -13.30
N GLY A 120 -0.34 26.37 -14.20
CA GLY A 120 0.23 25.23 -14.95
C GLY A 120 -0.41 23.87 -14.66
N LEU A 121 -1.35 23.75 -13.72
CA LEU A 121 -2.20 22.55 -13.56
C LEU A 121 -3.55 22.65 -14.28
N ASP A 122 -3.88 23.85 -14.79
CA ASP A 122 -5.05 24.04 -15.64
C ASP A 122 -4.75 23.45 -17.02
N GLN A 123 -5.49 22.41 -17.41
CA GLN A 123 -5.43 21.69 -18.71
C GLN A 123 -4.41 20.55 -18.90
N ARG A 124 -4.41 19.54 -18.02
CA ARG A 124 -4.05 18.16 -18.43
C ARG A 124 -5.06 17.12 -17.94
N LEU A 125 -6.35 17.42 -18.13
CA LEU A 125 -7.40 16.41 -18.25
C LEU A 125 -7.55 16.01 -19.72
N GLU A 126 -6.44 15.66 -20.38
CA GLU A 126 -6.52 14.83 -21.57
C GLU A 126 -6.27 13.39 -21.12
N GLU A 127 -7.19 12.53 -21.55
CA GLU A 127 -7.23 11.10 -21.34
C GLU A 127 -5.94 10.45 -21.88
N ASP A 128 -4.86 10.49 -21.11
CA ASP A 128 -3.67 9.68 -21.40
C ASP A 128 -3.99 8.23 -21.02
N HIS A 129 -4.72 7.57 -21.92
CA HIS A 129 -4.64 6.13 -22.11
C HIS A 129 -3.16 5.74 -22.04
N CYS A 130 -2.85 4.89 -21.07
CA CYS A 130 -1.52 4.38 -20.79
C CYS A 130 -0.96 3.64 -22.02
N GLN A 131 -0.38 4.38 -22.97
CA GLN A 131 0.37 3.87 -24.10
C GLN A 131 1.76 4.52 -24.11
N GLY A 132 2.66 3.90 -23.34
CA GLY A 132 4.06 3.69 -23.70
C GLY A 132 4.89 4.88 -24.19
N ARG A 133 4.98 5.98 -23.44
CA ARG A 133 5.99 7.01 -23.74
C ARG A 133 7.11 7.05 -22.70
N HIS A 134 8.31 6.76 -23.20
CA HIS A 134 9.61 6.87 -22.54
C HIS A 134 9.76 8.19 -21.77
N TYR A 135 10.05 8.10 -20.48
CA TYR A 135 10.55 9.22 -19.68
C TYR A 135 11.95 9.60 -20.16
N GLN A 136 12.08 10.72 -20.88
CA GLN A 136 13.37 11.39 -21.02
C GLN A 136 13.60 12.30 -19.81
N HIS A 137 14.63 11.96 -19.03
CA HIS A 137 15.11 12.72 -17.89
C HIS A 137 15.65 14.08 -18.36
N ARG A 138 15.00 15.18 -17.98
CA ARG A 138 15.60 16.52 -18.05
C ARG A 138 16.42 16.73 -16.79
N SER A 139 17.75 16.72 -16.93
CA SER A 139 18.68 17.18 -15.90
C SER A 139 18.49 18.67 -15.69
N TYR A 140 18.24 19.07 -14.45
CA TYR A 140 18.39 20.46 -14.02
C TYR A 140 19.81 20.61 -13.47
N LEU A 141 20.57 21.53 -14.07
CA LEU A 141 21.80 22.09 -13.52
C LEU A 141 21.52 22.83 -12.21
#